data_AF-A0A6I7W639-F1
#
_entry.id   AF-A0A6I7W639-F1
#
_cell.length_a   1.000
_cell.length_b   1.000
_cell.length_c   1.000
_cell.angle_alpha   90.00
_cell.angle_beta   90.00
_cell.angle_gamma   90.00
#
_symmetry.space_group_name_H-M   'P 1'
#
loop_
_entity.id
_entity.type
_entity.pdbx_description
1 polymer ?
#
loop_
_entity_poly.entity_id
_entity_poly.type
_entity_poly.pdbx_seq_one_letter_code
_entity_poly.pdbx_strand_id
1 'polypeptide(L)'
;MDISIKNCNNIDNATIHLDKGFLNIKYGINGTGKSTIAKAIELNSQDPEKLVELTPFKLIEDNPNDLKPVVEGCDGIGSVAVFNEFYVGKFV
;
A
#
# COMPACT_ATOMS: atom_id res chain seq x y z
N MET A 1 -14.57 -0.80 6.30
CA MET A 1 -14.10 -1.12 4.93
C MET A 1 -12.86 -1.95 5.08
N ASP A 2 -12.83 -3.17 4.53
CA ASP A 2 -11.67 -4.04 4.61
C ASP A 2 -10.83 -3.93 3.34
N ILE A 3 -9.55 -3.65 3.51
CA ILE A 3 -8.56 -3.55 2.43
C ILE A 3 -7.61 -4.74 2.56
N SER A 4 -7.49 -5.51 1.49
CA SER A 4 -6.55 -6.63 1.37
C SER A 4 -5.34 -6.17 0.56
N ILE A 5 -4.14 -6.42 1.08
CA ILE A 5 -2.86 -6.09 0.43
C ILE A 5 -2.04 -7.36 0.37
N LYS A 6 -1.61 -7.76 -0.83
CA LYS A 6 -0.87 -9.00 -1.07
C LYS A 6 0.36 -8.74 -1.92
N ASN A 7 1.46 -9.43 -1.60
CA ASN A 7 2.72 -9.38 -2.33
C ASN A 7 3.20 -7.93 -2.59
N CYS A 8 3.21 -7.06 -1.57
CA CYS A 8 3.67 -5.68 -1.69
C CYS A 8 4.91 -5.48 -0.80
N ASN A 9 6.09 -5.27 -1.38
CA ASN A 9 7.38 -5.12 -0.70
C ASN A 9 7.61 -6.23 0.35
N ASN A 10 7.53 -5.87 1.62
CA ASN A 10 7.73 -6.75 2.77
C ASN A 10 6.43 -7.40 3.29
N ILE A 11 5.30 -7.14 2.62
CA ILE A 11 3.97 -7.66 2.98
C ILE A 11 3.62 -8.81 2.03
N ASP A 12 3.54 -10.01 2.59
CA ASP A 12 3.01 -11.16 1.84
C ASP A 12 1.48 -11.09 1.78
N ASN A 13 0.84 -10.92 2.94
CA ASN A 13 -0.60 -10.74 3.07
C ASN A 13 -0.89 -9.82 4.26
N ALA A 14 -1.81 -8.87 4.09
CA ALA A 14 -2.34 -8.03 5.16
C ALA A 14 -3.81 -7.71 4.91
N THR A 15 -4.57 -7.56 6.00
CA THR A 15 -5.94 -7.06 5.97
C THR A 15 -6.06 -5.87 6.92
N ILE A 16 -6.62 -4.76 6.42
CA ILE A 16 -6.75 -3.51 7.19
C ILE A 16 -8.19 -3.05 7.16
N HIS A 17 -8.76 -2.88 8.34
CA HIS A 17 -10.07 -2.27 8.49
C HIS A 17 -9.96 -0.74 8.61
N LEU A 18 -10.71 -0.03 7.77
CA LEU A 18 -10.95 1.40 7.86
C LEU A 18 -12.42 1.69 8.21
N ASP A 19 -12.63 2.39 9.32
CA ASP A 19 -13.93 2.90 9.72
C ASP A 19 -14.21 4.24 9.02
N LYS A 20 -15.22 4.26 8.14
CA LYS A 20 -15.55 5.45 7.35
C LYS A 20 -16.06 6.57 8.27
N GLY A 21 -15.50 7.77 8.09
CA GLY A 21 -15.86 8.95 8.90
C GLY A 21 -15.13 9.04 10.23
N PHE A 22 -14.22 8.12 10.52
CA PHE A 22 -13.42 8.11 11.75
C PHE A 22 -11.94 8.31 11.47
N LEU A 23 -11.21 8.83 12.47
CA LEU A 23 -9.76 8.82 12.48
C LEU A 23 -9.27 7.38 12.71
N ASN A 24 -8.64 6.81 11.70
CA ASN A 24 -8.10 5.45 11.76
C ASN A 24 -6.61 5.50 12.11
N ILE A 25 -6.24 5.11 13.34
CA ILE A 25 -4.84 5.08 13.79
C ILE A 25 -4.33 3.64 13.72
N LYS A 26 -3.35 3.39 12.85
CA LYS A 26 -2.63 2.11 12.74
C LYS A 26 -1.16 2.34 13.07
N TYR A 27 -0.64 1.64 14.08
CA TYR A 27 0.75 1.77 14.52
C TYR A 27 1.44 0.40 14.53
N GLY A 28 2.77 0.41 14.52
CA GLY A 28 3.59 -0.78 14.46
C GLY A 28 5.07 -0.40 14.44
N ILE A 29 5.95 -1.37 14.66
CA ILE A 29 7.40 -1.15 14.67
C ILE A 29 7.95 -0.86 13.27
N ASN A 30 9.20 -0.43 13.20
CA ASN A 30 9.87 -0.22 11.91
C ASN A 30 9.99 -1.55 11.15
N GLY A 31 9.84 -1.50 9.83
CA GLY A 31 9.84 -2.70 8.99
C GLY A 31 8.53 -3.49 8.97
N THR A 32 7.48 -3.11 9.73
CA THR A 32 6.17 -3.82 9.68
C THR A 32 5.37 -3.56 8.40
N GLY A 33 5.80 -2.63 7.53
CA GLY A 33 5.09 -2.32 6.28
C GLY A 33 4.08 -1.18 6.36
N LYS A 34 4.12 -0.33 7.41
CA LYS A 34 3.23 0.85 7.55
C LYS A 34 3.28 1.77 6.31
N SER A 35 4.48 2.12 5.86
CA SER A 35 4.65 2.96 4.67
C SER A 35 4.25 2.23 3.38
N THR A 36 4.50 0.92 3.31
CA THR A 36 4.04 0.05 2.21
C THR A 36 2.52 0.09 2.07
N ILE A 37 1.79 0.00 3.18
CA ILE A 37 0.32 0.08 3.20
C ILE A 37 -0.15 1.40 2.61
N ALA A 38 0.38 2.52 3.10
CA ALA A 38 0.00 3.84 2.62
C ALA A 38 0.30 4.01 1.13
N LYS A 39 1.47 3.53 0.68
CA LYS A 39 1.88 3.58 -0.74
C LYS A 39 1.02 2.68 -1.63
N ALA A 40 0.66 1.50 -1.16
CA ALA A 40 -0.19 0.56 -1.90
C ALA A 40 -1.59 1.16 -2.13
N ILE A 41 -2.19 1.77 -1.10
CA ILE A 41 -3.49 2.45 -1.22
C ILE A 41 -3.37 3.68 -2.13
N GLU A 42 -2.30 4.48 -2.01
CA GLU A 42 -2.05 5.64 -2.89
C GLU A 42 -1.94 5.23 -4.36
N LEU A 43 -1.06 4.28 -4.68
CA LEU A 43 -0.85 3.83 -6.06
C LEU A 43 -2.12 3.22 -6.63
N ASN A 44 -2.83 2.38 -5.88
CA ASN A 44 -4.08 1.79 -6.34
C ASN A 44 -5.17 2.86 -6.61
N SER A 45 -5.21 3.95 -5.83
CA SER A 45 -6.18 5.03 -6.07
C SER A 45 -5.84 5.88 -7.30
N GLN A 46 -4.59 5.86 -7.76
CA GLN A 46 -4.14 6.61 -8.93
C GLN A 46 -4.24 5.76 -10.20
N ASP A 47 -3.61 4.59 -10.17
CA ASP A 47 -3.49 3.65 -11.26
C ASP A 47 -3.02 2.29 -10.72
N PRO A 48 -3.88 1.25 -10.68
CA PRO A 48 -3.51 -0.08 -10.21
C PRO A 48 -2.32 -0.71 -10.95
N GLU A 49 -2.01 -0.32 -12.20
CA GLU A 49 -0.85 -0.83 -12.92
C GLU A 49 0.47 -0.43 -12.25
N LYS A 50 0.49 0.70 -11.51
CA LYS A 50 1.67 1.14 -10.76
C LYS A 50 1.98 0.30 -9.53
N LEU A 51 1.09 -0.60 -9.11
CA LEU A 51 1.37 -1.50 -7.99
C LEU A 51 2.60 -2.37 -8.23
N VAL A 52 3.01 -2.58 -9.50
CA VAL A 52 4.26 -3.25 -9.87
C VAL A 52 5.51 -2.62 -9.22
N GLU A 53 5.46 -1.31 -8.90
CA GLU A 53 6.54 -0.62 -8.16
C GLU A 53 6.75 -1.19 -6.75
N LEU A 54 5.75 -1.90 -6.21
CA LEU A 54 5.79 -2.54 -4.90
C LEU A 54 6.14 -4.03 -5.00
N THR A 55 6.70 -4.51 -6.11
CA THR A 55 7.08 -5.91 -6.26
C THR A 55 8.07 -6.32 -5.15
N PRO A 56 7.78 -7.36 -4.35
CA PRO A 56 8.67 -7.87 -3.34
C PRO A 56 10.01 -8.26 -3.94
N PHE A 57 11.10 -7.90 -3.25
CA PHE A 57 12.46 -8.22 -3.72
C PHE A 57 12.64 -9.71 -4.03
N LYS A 58 12.05 -10.59 -3.20
CA LYS A 58 12.09 -12.05 -3.37
C LYS A 58 11.42 -12.57 -4.65
N LEU A 59 10.57 -11.76 -5.29
CA LEU A 59 9.83 -12.10 -6.51
C LEU A 59 10.46 -11.49 -7.77
N ILE A 60 11.57 -10.76 -7.66
CA ILE A 60 12.24 -10.15 -8.82
C ILE A 60 12.94 -11.22 -9.68
N GLU A 61 13.66 -12.14 -9.05
CA GLU A 61 14.43 -13.18 -9.75
C GLU A 61 13.72 -14.54 -9.77
N ASP A 62 12.90 -14.85 -8.76
CA ASP A 62 12.24 -16.14 -8.60
C ASP A 62 10.74 -15.96 -8.33
N ASN A 63 9.94 -15.98 -9.41
CA ASN A 63 8.49 -15.83 -9.35
C ASN A 63 7.77 -16.85 -10.25
N PRO A 64 7.85 -18.16 -9.94
CA PRO A 64 7.32 -19.22 -10.79
C PRO A 64 5.79 -19.19 -10.92
N ASN A 65 5.11 -18.50 -9.98
CA ASN A 65 3.65 -18.38 -9.95
C ASN A 65 3.15 -17.03 -10.49
N ASP A 66 4.03 -16.20 -11.07
CA ASP A 66 3.71 -14.83 -11.55
C ASP A 66 2.90 -14.01 -10.53
N LEU A 67 3.29 -14.11 -9.25
CA LEU A 67 2.68 -13.35 -8.17
C LEU A 67 2.91 -11.86 -8.39
N LYS A 68 1.84 -11.08 -8.32
CA LYS A 68 1.87 -9.63 -8.48
C LYS A 68 1.40 -8.95 -7.19
N PRO A 69 1.87 -7.72 -6.93
CA PRO A 69 1.29 -6.84 -5.94
C PRO A 69 -0.20 -6.64 -6.23
N VAL A 70 -1.04 -6.82 -5.21
CA VAL A 70 -2.50 -6.72 -5.32
C VAL A 70 -3.04 -5.92 -4.13
N VAL A 71 -3.96 -5.00 -4.43
CA VAL A 71 -4.76 -4.29 -3.43
C VAL A 71 -6.23 -4.44 -3.79
N GLU A 72 -7.04 -4.89 -2.84
CA GLU A 72 -8.48 -5.15 -3.01
C GLU A 72 -9.27 -4.42 -1.91
N GLY A 73 -10.52 -4.04 -2.18
CA GLY A 73 -11.43 -3.45 -1.18
C GLY A 73 -11.27 -1.93 -0.97
N CYS A 74 -10.50 -1.26 -1.83
CA CYS A 74 -10.28 0.19 -1.80
C CYS A 74 -11.09 0.97 -2.87
N ASP A 75 -12.11 0.35 -3.47
CA ASP A 75 -12.93 0.95 -4.55
C ASP A 75 -13.62 2.27 -4.14
N GLY A 76 -13.84 2.47 -2.84
CA GLY A 76 -14.45 3.69 -2.30
C GLY A 76 -13.45 4.84 -2.04
N ILE A 77 -12.16 4.66 -2.32
CA ILE A 77 -11.11 5.66 -2.10
C ILE A 77 -10.79 6.35 -3.42
N GLY A 78 -11.38 7.53 -3.64
CA GLY A 78 -11.19 8.29 -4.88
C GLY A 78 -9.90 9.10 -4.97
N SER A 79 -9.29 9.45 -3.84
CA SER A 79 -8.00 10.13 -3.78
C SER A 79 -7.30 9.89 -2.46
N VAL A 80 -5.96 9.93 -2.50
CA VAL A 80 -5.09 9.72 -1.34
C VAL A 80 -4.06 10.83 -1.31
N ALA A 81 -3.83 11.40 -0.12
CA ALA A 81 -2.75 12.34 0.14
C ALA A 81 -1.80 11.73 1.16
N VAL A 82 -0.51 11.67 0.81
CA VAL A 82 0.54 11.12 1.67
C VAL A 82 1.41 12.26 2.18
N PHE A 83 1.43 12.45 3.50
CA PHE A 83 2.23 13.48 4.18
C PHE A 83 3.60 12.92 4.58
N ASN A 84 4.45 12.66 3.58
CA ASN A 84 5.83 12.17 3.76
C ASN A 84 6.87 13.26 3.47
N GLU A 85 8.15 12.89 3.46
CA GLU A 85 9.28 13.80 3.15
C GLU A 85 9.14 14.47 1.78
N PHE A 86 8.65 13.74 0.76
CA PHE A 86 8.41 14.30 -0.57
C PHE A 86 7.33 15.39 -0.54
N TYR A 87 6.26 15.20 0.24
CA TYR A 87 5.25 16.25 0.42
C TYR A 87 5.84 17.49 1.09
N VAL A 88 6.60 17.31 2.17
CA VAL A 88 7.23 18.42 2.92
C VAL A 88 8.20 19.20 2.02
N GLY A 89 9.00 18.52 1.21
CA GLY A 89 9.98 19.14 0.31
C GLY A 89 9.38 20.04 -0.78
N LYS A 90 8.06 20.02 -1.01
CA LYS A 90 7.40 20.95 -1.96
C LYS A 90 7.22 22.37 -1.41
N PHE A 91 7.40 22.57 -0.11
CA PHE A 91 7.15 23.83 0.58
C PHE A 91 8.42 24.48 1.14
N VAL A 92 9.58 23.86 0.91
CA VAL A 92 10.91 24.34 1.35
C VAL A 92 11.69 24.85 0.15
#